data_AF-A0A5J4RS61-F1
#
_entry.id   AF-A0A5J4RS61-F1
#
_cell.length_a   1.000
_cell.length_b   1.000
_cell.length_c   1.000
_cell.angle_alpha   90.00
_cell.angle_beta   90.00
_cell.angle_gamma   90.00
#
_symmetry.space_group_name_H-M   'P 1'
#
loop_
_entity.id
_entity.type
_entity.pdbx_description
1 polymer ?
#
loop_
_entity_poly.entity_id
_entity_poly.type
_entity_poly.pdbx_seq_one_letter_code
_entity_poly.pdbx_strand_id
1 'polypeptide(L)'
;LTKKEREEQGMDGISEEPVQKKFVVSDITPECLAFVHDGNKRGICLYADELASWFKNFNRYSKGSEEQFWLSVFSGKPIIFDRKGMKRSISVKHSFISVIGTIQKGILKELAKGDRNQNGFLDRILFVLPENLDKQYWNTKELDAHISLDWQKITQKLIDRAYSVDESGNPVSNEIRFESAAMRLLME
;
A
#
# COMPACT_ATOMS: atom_id res chain seq x y z
N LEU A 1 -32.31 4.66 4.86
CA LEU A 1 -33.06 5.92 5.00
C LEU A 1 -32.66 6.83 3.85
N THR A 2 -33.62 7.18 3.02
CA THR A 2 -33.50 8.26 2.03
C THR A 2 -33.29 9.59 2.75
N LYS A 3 -32.81 10.63 2.04
CA LYS A 3 -32.55 11.96 2.63
C LYS A 3 -33.77 12.51 3.38
N LYS A 4 -34.96 12.32 2.81
CA LYS A 4 -36.24 12.76 3.36
C LYS A 4 -36.63 12.03 4.66
N GLU A 5 -36.38 10.73 4.73
CA GLU A 5 -36.65 9.92 5.95
C GLU A 5 -35.69 10.25 7.11
N ARG A 6 -34.49 10.80 6.82
CA ARG A 6 -33.54 11.26 7.85
C ARG A 6 -33.95 12.61 8.44
N GLU A 7 -34.40 13.53 7.59
CA GLU A 7 -34.93 14.84 7.98
C GLU A 7 -36.17 14.68 8.88
N GLU A 8 -37.09 13.76 8.54
CA GLU A 8 -38.30 13.48 9.33
C GLU A 8 -38.01 12.80 10.69
N GLN A 9 -36.87 12.13 10.84
CA GLN A 9 -36.45 11.49 12.10
C GLN A 9 -35.55 12.38 12.97
N GLY A 10 -35.39 13.66 12.64
CA GLY A 10 -34.51 14.58 13.37
C GLY A 10 -33.03 14.20 13.28
N MET A 11 -32.65 13.36 12.31
CA MET A 11 -31.26 13.02 12.01
C MET A 11 -30.65 14.09 11.10
N ASP A 12 -30.71 15.34 11.55
CA ASP A 12 -30.05 16.49 10.91
C ASP A 12 -28.54 16.42 11.15
N GLY A 13 -27.91 15.53 10.40
CA GLY A 13 -26.48 15.36 10.34
C GLY A 13 -26.13 14.69 9.03
N ILE A 14 -25.25 15.30 8.24
CA ILE A 14 -24.61 14.62 7.12
C ILE A 14 -23.84 13.45 7.74
N SER A 15 -24.39 12.24 7.66
CA SER A 15 -23.65 11.04 8.04
C SER A 15 -22.34 11.06 7.28
N GLU A 16 -21.21 11.12 8.00
CA GLU A 16 -19.89 11.06 7.37
C GLU A 16 -19.84 9.81 6.50
N GLU A 17 -19.38 9.97 5.25
CA GLU A 17 -19.22 8.83 4.36
C GLU A 17 -18.25 7.83 5.01
N PRO A 18 -18.62 6.54 5.11
CA PRO A 18 -17.79 5.56 5.79
C PRO A 18 -16.43 5.46 5.08
N VAL A 19 -15.35 5.59 5.85
CA VAL A 19 -13.99 5.43 5.32
C VAL A 19 -13.71 3.95 5.15
N GLN A 20 -13.61 3.50 3.90
CA GLN A 20 -13.24 2.12 3.61
C GLN A 20 -11.79 1.86 4.01
N LYS A 21 -11.59 0.97 4.99
CA LYS A 21 -10.27 0.48 5.37
C LYS A 21 -9.76 -0.52 4.34
N LYS A 22 -8.65 -0.20 3.69
CA LYS A 22 -7.98 -1.03 2.68
C LYS A 22 -6.48 -1.05 2.96
N PHE A 23 -5.93 -2.26 3.07
CA PHE A 23 -4.49 -2.47 3.25
C PHE A 23 -3.80 -2.86 1.96
N VAL A 24 -4.53 -3.49 1.03
CA VAL A 24 -4.03 -3.91 -0.27
C VAL A 24 -4.90 -3.29 -1.36
N VAL A 25 -4.25 -2.77 -2.39
CA VAL A 25 -4.88 -2.22 -3.60
C VAL A 25 -4.20 -2.82 -4.82
N SER A 26 -4.94 -2.90 -5.93
CA SER A 26 -4.44 -3.38 -7.22
C SER A 26 -5.05 -2.53 -8.33
N ASP A 27 -4.32 -2.36 -9.44
CA ASP A 27 -4.76 -1.61 -10.63
C ASP A 27 -5.43 -0.25 -10.31
N ILE A 28 -4.63 0.70 -9.83
CA ILE A 28 -5.10 1.97 -9.30
C ILE A 28 -4.23 3.12 -9.80
N THR A 29 -4.85 4.27 -10.12
CA THR A 29 -4.08 5.46 -10.52
C THR A 29 -3.43 6.12 -9.29
N PRO A 30 -2.35 6.92 -9.46
CA PRO A 30 -1.70 7.61 -8.36
C PRO A 30 -2.64 8.50 -7.51
N GLU A 31 -3.65 9.13 -8.13
CA GLU A 31 -4.61 9.98 -7.41
C GLU A 31 -5.59 9.15 -6.58
N CYS A 32 -6.13 8.07 -7.16
CA CYS A 32 -6.96 7.14 -6.41
C CYS A 32 -6.17 6.46 -5.28
N LEU A 33 -4.89 6.14 -5.52
CA LEU A 33 -3.98 5.60 -4.52
C LEU A 33 -3.81 6.57 -3.34
N ALA A 34 -3.57 7.85 -3.62
CA ALA A 34 -3.45 8.87 -2.59
C ALA A 34 -4.76 9.09 -1.83
N PHE A 35 -5.92 9.02 -2.51
CA PHE A 35 -7.22 9.09 -1.87
C PHE A 35 -7.45 7.92 -0.89
N VAL A 36 -7.13 6.70 -1.31
CA VAL A 36 -7.24 5.52 -0.44
C VAL A 36 -6.26 5.64 0.72
N HIS A 37 -5.02 6.08 0.48
CA HIS A 37 -4.01 6.27 1.52
C HIS A 37 -4.42 7.33 2.55
N ASP A 38 -5.11 8.39 2.13
CA ASP A 38 -5.67 9.38 3.05
C ASP A 38 -6.66 8.79 4.06
N GLY A 39 -7.46 7.80 3.66
CA GLY A 39 -8.32 7.03 4.57
C GLY A 39 -7.60 5.95 5.39
N ASN A 40 -6.38 5.59 4.99
CA ASN A 40 -5.58 4.48 5.50
C ASN A 40 -4.19 4.95 5.95
N LYS A 41 -4.17 5.84 6.95
CA LYS A 41 -2.94 6.54 7.39
C LYS A 41 -1.80 5.62 7.84
N ARG A 42 -2.08 4.37 8.21
CA ARG A 42 -1.07 3.33 8.55
C ARG A 42 -0.22 2.88 7.36
N GLY A 43 -0.65 3.21 6.15
CA GLY A 43 -0.01 2.75 4.92
C GLY A 43 -0.87 1.76 4.15
N ILE A 44 -0.47 1.59 2.89
CA ILE A 44 -1.14 0.70 1.94
C ILE A 44 -0.11 -0.06 1.10
N CYS A 45 -0.49 -1.23 0.65
CA CYS A 45 0.31 -2.07 -0.24
C CYS A 45 -0.33 -2.08 -1.63
N LEU A 46 0.41 -1.65 -2.64
CA LEU A 46 0.07 -1.87 -4.04
C LEU A 46 0.54 -3.27 -4.43
N TYR A 47 -0.41 -4.16 -4.67
CA TYR A 47 -0.18 -5.44 -5.32
C TYR A 47 -0.36 -5.28 -6.83
N ALA A 48 0.70 -5.54 -7.58
CA ALA A 48 0.68 -5.52 -9.04
C ALA A 48 1.08 -6.90 -9.56
N ASP A 49 0.08 -7.68 -9.99
CA ASP A 49 0.36 -8.89 -10.75
C ASP A 49 0.95 -8.45 -12.11
N GLU A 50 2.18 -8.88 -12.38
CA GLU A 50 3.04 -8.35 -13.43
C GLU A 50 3.40 -6.85 -13.31
N LEU A 51 4.46 -6.57 -12.56
CA LEU A 51 5.06 -5.24 -12.42
C LEU A 51 5.45 -4.62 -13.77
N ALA A 52 5.69 -5.41 -14.82
CA ALA A 52 6.01 -4.88 -16.14
C ALA A 52 4.94 -3.90 -16.65
N SER A 53 3.66 -4.20 -16.42
CA SER A 53 2.55 -3.33 -16.80
C SER A 53 2.54 -2.04 -15.97
N TRP A 54 2.86 -2.14 -14.67
CA TRP A 54 3.06 -0.98 -13.80
C TRP A 54 4.21 -0.08 -14.29
N PHE A 55 5.36 -0.66 -14.65
CA PHE A 55 6.48 0.08 -15.24
C PHE A 55 6.17 0.73 -16.58
N LYS A 56 5.32 0.11 -17.41
CA LYS A 56 4.89 0.67 -18.70
C LYS A 56 3.97 1.88 -18.52
N ASN A 57 3.13 1.88 -17.49
CA ASN A 57 2.20 2.97 -17.21
C ASN A 57 2.91 4.29 -16.88
N PHE A 58 4.14 4.26 -16.36
CA PHE A 58 4.91 5.48 -16.06
C PHE A 58 5.15 6.39 -17.28
N ASN A 59 5.14 5.81 -18.48
CA ASN A 59 5.34 6.54 -19.73
C ASN A 59 4.02 6.91 -20.43
N ARG A 60 2.87 6.42 -19.94
CA ARG A 60 1.58 6.48 -20.64
C ARG A 60 0.82 7.79 -20.40
N TYR A 61 0.90 8.35 -19.20
CA TYR A 61 0.05 9.49 -18.80
C TYR A 61 0.76 10.84 -18.82
N SER A 62 2.09 10.87 -18.62
CA SER A 62 2.97 12.01 -18.92
C SER A 62 4.41 11.54 -18.71
N LYS A 63 5.31 11.82 -19.67
CA LYS A 63 6.71 11.34 -19.60
C LYS A 63 7.35 11.77 -18.27
N GLY A 64 7.53 10.83 -17.34
CA GLY A 64 8.33 10.97 -16.12
C GLY A 64 7.60 11.43 -14.85
N SER A 65 6.31 11.81 -14.89
CA SER A 65 5.62 12.31 -13.69
C SER A 65 5.32 11.22 -12.66
N GLU A 66 4.88 10.03 -13.11
CA GLU A 66 4.60 8.90 -12.22
C GLU A 66 5.88 8.36 -11.58
N GLU A 67 6.98 8.35 -12.33
CA GLU A 67 8.27 7.89 -11.81
C GLU A 67 8.77 8.81 -10.68
N GLN A 68 8.68 10.13 -10.87
CA GLN A 68 8.98 11.12 -9.81
C GLN A 68 8.05 11.01 -8.60
N PHE A 69 6.77 10.70 -8.84
CA PHE A 69 5.83 10.40 -7.76
C PHE A 69 6.31 9.21 -6.93
N TRP A 70 6.65 8.09 -7.55
CA TRP A 70 7.14 6.90 -6.84
C TRP A 70 8.49 7.10 -6.15
N LEU A 71 9.40 7.90 -6.72
CA LEU A 71 10.64 8.31 -6.05
C LEU A 71 10.36 9.13 -4.77
N SER A 72 9.35 9.99 -4.82
CA SER A 72 8.92 10.80 -3.68
C SER A 72 8.26 9.95 -2.61
N VAL A 73 7.43 8.99 -3.01
CA VAL A 73 6.79 7.99 -2.14
C VAL A 73 7.85 7.13 -1.43
N PHE A 74 8.84 6.61 -2.15
CA PHE A 74 9.94 5.86 -1.53
C PHE A 74 10.67 6.66 -0.46
N SER A 75 10.83 7.98 -0.68
CA SER A 75 11.46 8.89 0.27
C SER A 75 10.54 9.31 1.43
N GLY A 76 9.32 8.79 1.51
CA GLY A 76 8.34 9.14 2.54
C GLY A 76 7.81 10.58 2.45
N LYS A 77 7.97 11.25 1.31
CA LYS A 77 7.55 12.65 1.15
C LYS A 77 6.02 12.79 1.23
N PRO A 78 5.50 13.92 1.71
CA PRO A 78 4.07 14.16 1.72
C PRO A 78 3.46 14.07 0.31
N ILE A 79 2.25 13.52 0.21
CA ILE A 79 1.43 13.54 -1.00
C ILE A 79 0.32 14.56 -0.80
N ILE A 80 0.28 15.56 -1.65
CA ILE A 80 -0.75 16.61 -1.65
C ILE A 80 -1.38 16.64 -3.03
N PHE A 81 -2.70 16.45 -3.10
CA PHE A 81 -3.45 16.61 -4.34
C PHE A 81 -4.60 17.59 -4.13
N ASP A 82 -4.46 18.76 -4.76
CA ASP A 82 -5.47 19.79 -4.82
C ASP A 82 -5.97 19.89 -6.27
N ARG A 83 -7.03 19.14 -6.60
CA ARG A 83 -7.67 19.21 -7.91
C ARG A 83 -9.05 19.84 -7.83
N LYS A 84 -9.33 20.74 -8.78
CA LYS A 84 -10.65 21.35 -8.99
C LYS A 84 -11.69 20.25 -9.25
N GLY A 85 -12.74 20.20 -8.44
CA GLY A 85 -13.81 19.20 -8.54
C GLY A 85 -13.73 18.04 -7.54
N MET A 86 -12.67 17.94 -6.73
CA MET A 86 -12.63 16.99 -5.61
C MET A 86 -13.46 17.51 -4.43
N LYS A 87 -14.23 16.62 -3.78
CA LYS A 87 -15.01 16.96 -2.57
C LYS A 87 -14.15 17.48 -1.42
N ARG A 88 -12.88 17.04 -1.33
CA ARG A 88 -11.89 17.48 -0.33
C ARG A 88 -10.47 17.36 -0.87
N SER A 89 -9.56 18.19 -0.35
CA SER A 89 -8.11 18.07 -0.57
C SER A 89 -7.59 16.75 0.01
N ILE A 90 -6.65 16.11 -0.69
CA ILE A 90 -5.94 14.93 -0.20
C ILE A 90 -4.62 15.40 0.40
N SER A 91 -4.36 15.06 1.66
CA SER A 91 -3.09 15.32 2.31
C SER A 91 -2.63 14.12 3.13
N VAL A 92 -1.57 13.48 2.63
CA VAL A 92 -0.88 12.40 3.32
C VAL A 92 0.50 12.90 3.74
N LYS A 93 0.70 13.11 5.04
CA LYS A 93 1.98 13.59 5.60
C LYS A 93 3.12 12.57 5.42
N HIS A 94 2.84 11.29 5.60
CA HIS A 94 3.80 10.20 5.49
C HIS A 94 3.34 9.17 4.45
N SER A 95 4.01 9.14 3.30
CA SER A 95 3.68 8.23 2.18
C SER A 95 4.23 6.83 2.40
N PHE A 96 3.64 6.08 3.32
CA PHE A 96 3.99 4.68 3.54
C PHE A 96 3.25 3.77 2.55
N ILE A 97 3.78 3.64 1.34
CA ILE A 97 3.21 2.79 0.28
C ILE A 97 4.23 1.73 -0.10
N SER A 98 3.90 0.47 0.14
CA SER A 98 4.70 -0.67 -0.31
C SER A 98 4.23 -1.14 -1.68
N VAL A 99 5.14 -1.58 -2.55
CA VAL A 99 4.80 -2.18 -3.84
C VAL A 99 5.33 -3.61 -3.84
N ILE A 100 4.46 -4.57 -4.14
CA ILE A 100 4.83 -5.98 -4.29
C ILE A 100 4.18 -6.54 -5.55
N GLY A 101 4.89 -7.41 -6.24
CA GLY A 101 4.38 -7.98 -7.48
C GLY A 101 5.33 -8.98 -8.09
N THR A 102 4.87 -9.59 -9.17
CA THR A 102 5.63 -10.55 -9.95
C THR A 102 6.28 -9.85 -11.15
N ILE A 103 7.40 -10.37 -11.66
CA ILE A 103 7.99 -9.84 -12.88
C ILE A 103 8.67 -10.95 -13.67
N GLN A 104 8.56 -10.87 -15.00
CA GLN A 104 9.22 -11.80 -15.90
C GLN A 104 10.70 -11.43 -16.07
N LYS A 105 11.58 -12.43 -16.01
CA LYS A 105 13.05 -12.26 -16.15
C LYS A 105 13.44 -11.54 -17.45
N GLY A 106 12.71 -11.79 -18.55
CA GLY A 106 12.98 -11.16 -19.84
C GLY A 106 12.82 -9.63 -19.79
N ILE A 107 11.81 -9.16 -19.07
CA ILE A 107 11.44 -7.74 -18.97
C ILE A 107 12.45 -6.96 -18.11
N LEU A 108 13.11 -7.61 -17.15
CA LEU A 108 14.16 -6.99 -16.34
C LEU A 108 15.28 -6.37 -17.20
N LYS A 109 15.64 -7.03 -18.32
CA LYS A 109 16.66 -6.51 -19.24
C LYS A 109 16.23 -5.24 -19.95
N GLU A 110 14.93 -5.09 -20.23
CA GLU A 110 14.38 -3.89 -20.85
C GLU A 110 14.29 -2.76 -19.83
N LEU A 111 13.88 -3.05 -18.59
CA LEU A 111 13.85 -2.05 -17.52
C LEU A 111 15.22 -1.48 -17.19
N ALA A 112 16.27 -2.32 -17.23
CA ALA A 112 17.65 -1.89 -17.04
C ALA A 112 18.20 -1.03 -18.19
N LYS A 113 17.58 -1.09 -19.37
CA LYS A 113 17.99 -0.31 -20.55
C LYS A 113 17.20 1.00 -20.61
N GLY A 114 17.80 2.10 -20.15
CA GLY A 114 17.24 3.45 -20.30
C GLY A 114 17.59 4.39 -19.14
N ASP A 115 16.95 5.57 -19.14
CA ASP A 115 17.20 6.65 -18.16
C ASP A 115 16.80 6.28 -16.72
N ARG A 116 16.01 5.22 -16.53
CA ARG A 116 15.58 4.71 -15.20
C ARG A 116 16.71 4.14 -14.36
N ASN A 117 17.77 3.67 -15.02
CA ASN A 117 19.00 3.28 -14.32
C ASN A 117 19.79 4.52 -13.87
N GLN A 118 19.62 5.66 -14.55
CA GLN A 118 20.37 6.88 -14.27
C GLN A 118 19.79 7.69 -13.09
N ASN A 119 18.49 7.56 -12.81
CA ASN A 119 17.85 8.24 -11.68
C ASN A 119 17.69 7.36 -10.41
N GLY A 120 18.23 6.14 -10.46
CA GLY A 120 18.26 5.19 -9.35
C GLY A 120 16.89 4.62 -8.96
N PHE A 121 15.89 4.66 -9.85
CA PHE A 121 14.58 4.07 -9.55
C PHE A 121 14.70 2.56 -9.27
N LEU A 122 15.48 1.84 -10.11
CA LEU A 122 15.68 0.40 -9.96
C LEU A 122 16.41 0.02 -8.67
N ASP A 123 17.28 0.89 -8.16
CA ASP A 123 18.03 0.67 -6.91
C ASP A 123 17.10 0.61 -5.68
N ARG A 124 15.86 1.07 -5.82
CA ARG A 124 14.84 1.09 -4.76
C ARG A 124 13.96 -0.15 -4.75
N ILE A 125 14.14 -1.05 -5.71
CA ILE A 125 13.35 -2.27 -5.85
C ILE A 125 14.22 -3.47 -5.47
N LEU A 126 13.74 -4.27 -4.52
CA LEU A 126 14.36 -5.54 -4.17
C LEU A 126 13.87 -6.64 -5.12
N PHE A 127 14.77 -7.17 -5.93
CA PHE A 127 14.48 -8.33 -6.79
C PHE A 127 14.83 -9.62 -6.06
N VAL A 128 13.87 -10.55 -6.02
CA VAL A 128 14.06 -11.89 -5.43
C VAL A 128 13.89 -12.92 -6.54
N LEU A 129 14.97 -13.63 -6.87
CA LEU A 129 15.00 -14.71 -7.85
C LEU A 129 15.50 -15.99 -7.17
N PRO A 130 14.62 -16.76 -6.52
CA PRO A 130 15.03 -17.99 -5.87
C PRO A 130 15.53 -19.00 -6.91
N GLU A 131 16.73 -19.54 -6.69
CA GLU A 131 17.29 -20.61 -7.50
C GLU A 131 16.79 -21.96 -6.99
N ASN A 132 16.70 -22.96 -7.89
CA ASN A 132 16.39 -24.34 -7.53
C ASN A 132 15.08 -24.51 -6.74
N LEU A 133 14.05 -23.72 -7.07
CA LEU A 133 12.69 -23.98 -6.59
C LEU A 133 12.26 -25.38 -7.02
N ASP A 134 12.20 -26.28 -6.04
CA ASP A 134 11.78 -27.65 -6.25
C ASP A 134 10.27 -27.65 -6.53
N LYS A 135 9.91 -27.62 -7.82
CA LYS A 135 8.52 -27.64 -8.26
C LYS A 135 7.97 -29.00 -7.95
N GLN A 136 7.30 -29.09 -6.80
CA GLN A 136 6.61 -30.30 -6.40
C GLN A 136 5.61 -30.69 -7.50
N TYR A 137 5.64 -31.95 -7.91
CA TYR A 137 4.56 -32.51 -8.73
C TYR A 137 3.23 -32.38 -7.98
N TRP A 138 2.13 -32.35 -8.73
CA TRP A 138 0.79 -32.35 -8.16
C TRP A 138 0.67 -33.41 -7.06
N ASN A 139 0.33 -32.97 -5.86
CA ASN A 139 0.19 -33.82 -4.68
C ASN A 139 -0.92 -33.27 -3.80
N THR A 140 -1.36 -34.07 -2.83
CA THR A 140 -2.42 -33.72 -1.88
C THR A 140 -1.87 -33.19 -0.55
N LYS A 141 -0.60 -32.78 -0.50
CA LYS A 141 0.00 -32.21 0.69
C LYS A 141 -0.52 -30.78 0.85
N GLU A 142 -1.45 -30.62 1.78
CA GLU A 142 -1.95 -29.31 2.16
C GLU A 142 -1.15 -28.74 3.34
N LEU A 143 -1.16 -27.42 3.51
CA LEU A 143 -0.70 -26.83 4.77
C LEU A 143 -1.66 -27.23 5.88
N ASP A 144 -1.12 -27.53 7.07
CA ASP A 144 -1.96 -27.80 8.23
C ASP A 144 -2.89 -26.62 8.53
N ALA A 145 -4.14 -26.93 8.87
CA ALA A 145 -5.18 -25.91 9.09
C ALA A 145 -4.82 -24.86 10.17
N HIS A 146 -3.99 -25.24 11.15
CA HIS A 146 -3.54 -24.32 12.20
C HIS A 146 -2.68 -23.17 11.67
N ILE A 147 -1.92 -23.38 10.59
CA ILE A 147 -1.01 -22.37 10.04
C ILE A 147 -1.81 -21.15 9.53
N SER A 148 -2.92 -21.40 8.85
CA SER A 148 -3.83 -20.35 8.39
C SER A 148 -4.46 -19.57 9.55
N LEU A 149 -4.82 -20.27 10.63
CA LEU A 149 -5.38 -19.65 11.84
C LEU A 149 -4.34 -18.80 12.57
N ASP A 150 -3.11 -19.29 12.70
CA ASP A 150 -2.01 -18.56 13.33
C ASP A 150 -1.63 -17.33 12.51
N TRP A 151 -1.56 -17.46 11.18
CA TRP A 151 -1.33 -16.33 10.29
C TRP A 151 -2.40 -15.25 10.42
N GLN A 152 -3.67 -15.64 10.42
CA GLN A 152 -4.79 -14.72 10.62
C GLN A 152 -4.68 -14.03 11.99
N LYS A 153 -4.40 -14.79 13.05
CA LYS A 153 -4.26 -14.27 14.42
C LYS A 153 -3.15 -13.23 14.52
N ILE A 154 -1.96 -13.53 13.98
CA ILE A 154 -0.81 -12.61 13.98
C ILE A 154 -1.11 -11.35 13.17
N THR A 155 -1.68 -11.51 11.97
CA THR A 155 -2.02 -10.38 11.09
C THR A 155 -3.07 -9.48 11.73
N GLN A 156 -4.11 -10.07 12.33
CA GLN A 156 -5.17 -9.32 12.99
C GLN A 156 -4.65 -8.55 14.20
N LYS A 157 -3.80 -9.17 15.04
CA LYS A 157 -3.11 -8.48 16.14
C LYS A 157 -2.35 -7.23 15.66
N LEU A 158 -1.64 -7.34 14.54
CA LEU A 158 -0.91 -6.20 13.95
C LEU A 158 -1.85 -5.10 13.45
N ILE A 159 -2.93 -5.49 12.77
CA ILE A 159 -3.94 -4.57 12.25
C ILE A 159 -4.65 -3.81 13.37
N ASP A 160 -5.06 -4.50 14.44
CA ASP A 160 -5.86 -3.95 15.54
C ASP A 160 -5.03 -3.18 16.57
N ARG A 161 -3.72 -3.31 16.51
CA ARG A 161 -2.82 -2.64 17.45
C ARG A 161 -3.10 -1.14 17.46
N ALA A 162 -3.27 -0.53 18.63
CA ALA A 162 -3.41 0.92 18.73
C ALA A 162 -2.11 1.66 18.31
N TYR A 163 -2.24 2.90 17.85
CA TYR A 163 -1.13 3.78 17.54
C TYR A 163 -1.45 5.19 18.00
N SER A 164 -0.41 5.92 18.41
CA SER A 164 -0.51 7.33 18.74
C SER A 164 -0.63 8.18 17.47
N VAL A 165 -1.37 9.26 17.56
CA VAL A 165 -1.49 10.28 16.51
C VAL A 165 -1.00 11.63 17.02
N ASP A 166 -0.51 12.46 16.11
CA ASP A 166 -0.18 13.86 16.39
C ASP A 166 -1.43 14.75 16.47
N GLU A 167 -1.26 16.03 16.79
CA GLU A 167 -2.36 17.02 16.88
C GLU A 167 -3.17 17.15 15.58
N SER A 168 -2.59 16.75 14.44
CA SER A 168 -3.23 16.75 13.12
C SER A 168 -3.83 15.39 12.74
N GLY A 169 -3.87 14.43 13.68
CA GLY A 169 -4.42 13.09 13.46
C GLY A 169 -3.53 12.15 12.65
N ASN A 170 -2.26 12.49 12.43
CA ASN A 170 -1.33 11.62 11.68
C ASN A 170 -0.65 10.60 12.62
N PRO A 171 -0.44 9.35 12.19
CA PRO A 171 0.28 8.35 12.97
C PRO A 171 1.68 8.82 13.36
N VAL A 172 2.04 8.61 14.63
CA VAL A 172 3.40 8.81 15.14
C VAL A 172 4.10 7.45 15.17
N SER A 173 5.27 7.38 14.53
CA SER A 173 6.08 6.16 14.50
C SER A 173 6.73 5.90 15.85
N ASN A 174 6.67 4.65 16.32
CA ASN A 174 7.37 4.18 17.50
C ASN A 174 8.41 3.15 17.07
N GLU A 175 9.68 3.42 17.33
CA GLU A 175 10.76 2.48 17.02
C GLU A 175 10.79 1.36 18.06
N ILE A 176 10.79 0.12 17.58
CA ILE A 176 10.98 -1.07 18.40
C ILE A 176 12.22 -1.78 17.88
N ARG A 177 13.24 -1.89 18.72
CA ARG A 177 14.46 -2.63 18.38
C ARG A 177 14.17 -4.12 18.28
N PHE A 178 14.94 -4.82 17.44
CA PHE A 178 14.83 -6.26 17.23
C PHE A 178 15.38 -7.04 18.43
N GLU A 179 14.68 -6.94 19.56
CA GLU A 179 14.98 -7.53 20.85
C GLU A 179 13.80 -8.39 21.31
N SER A 180 13.94 -9.09 22.43
CA SER A 180 12.88 -9.95 23.00
C SER A 180 11.54 -9.22 23.15
N ALA A 181 11.56 -7.90 23.34
CA ALA A 181 10.37 -7.06 23.39
C ALA A 181 9.57 -7.05 22.07
N ALA A 182 10.22 -7.05 20.91
CA ALA A 182 9.54 -7.11 19.61
C ALA A 182 8.88 -8.47 19.37
N MET A 183 9.56 -9.55 19.76
CA MET A 183 9.01 -10.91 19.63
C MET A 183 7.80 -11.11 20.52
N ARG A 184 7.87 -10.71 21.80
CA ARG A 184 6.72 -10.75 22.71
C ARG A 184 5.55 -9.98 22.13
N LEU A 185 5.83 -8.81 21.56
CA LEU A 185 4.78 -7.97 21.01
C LEU A 185 4.08 -8.56 19.76
N LEU A 186 4.78 -9.38 18.98
CA LEU A 186 4.21 -10.08 17.81
C LEU A 186 3.48 -11.37 18.21
N MET A 187 4.00 -12.09 19.20
CA MET A 187 3.58 -13.46 19.52
C MET A 187 2.61 -13.54 20.71
N GLU A 188 2.81 -12.72 21.75
CA GLU A 188 1.97 -12.64 22.96
C GLU A 188 0.76 -11.74 22.75
#